data_AF-A0A848XKY4-F1
#
_entry.id   AF-A0A848XKY4-F1
#
_cell.length_a   1.000
_cell.length_b   1.000
_cell.length_c   1.000
_cell.angle_alpha   90.00
_cell.angle_beta   90.00
_cell.angle_gamma   90.00
#
_symmetry.space_group_name_H-M   'P 1'
#
loop_
_entity.id
_entity.type
_entity.pdbx_description
1 polymer ?
#
loop_
_entity_poly.entity_id
_entity_poly.type
_entity_poly.pdbx_seq_one_letter_code
_entity_poly.pdbx_strand_id
1 'polypeptide(L)'
;YDCTFDASSGAVDDFVLTVRVPVTTLCPCSKEISVRGAHNQRGMVTVQARFDGELWIEDLIGLIDDSASCSLYPILKRADEKWVTERAYDNPRFVEDLVREVTIRLREHQEITWFHVHVVNFESIHEHDAYAVVEEGDVPC
;
A
#
# COMPACT_ATOMS: atom_id res chain seq x y z
N TYR A 1 11.73 4.20 0.50
CA TYR A 1 11.09 2.92 0.15
C TYR A 1 12.10 1.81 0.31
N ASP A 2 11.66 0.60 0.65
CA ASP A 2 12.53 -0.56 0.82
C ASP A 2 12.17 -1.56 -0.27
N CYS A 3 13.13 -1.95 -1.11
CA CYS A 3 12.87 -2.73 -2.33
C CYS A 3 13.84 -3.90 -2.43
N THR A 4 13.33 -5.07 -2.84
CA THR A 4 14.09 -6.30 -2.95
C THR A 4 13.84 -6.96 -4.29
N PHE A 5 14.88 -7.52 -4.89
CA PHE A 5 14.79 -8.44 -6.02
C PHE A 5 15.16 -9.84 -5.53
N ASP A 6 14.20 -10.75 -5.56
CA ASP A 6 14.41 -12.15 -5.23
C ASP A 6 14.40 -12.95 -6.54
N ALA A 7 15.56 -13.50 -6.90
CA ALA A 7 15.73 -14.27 -8.13
C ALA A 7 16.20 -15.69 -7.80
N SER A 8 15.59 -16.69 -8.45
CA SER A 8 16.01 -18.08 -8.35
C SER A 8 16.14 -18.70 -9.74
N SER A 9 17.04 -19.67 -9.89
CA SER A 9 17.28 -20.36 -11.15
C SER A 9 17.40 -21.86 -10.92
N GLY A 10 16.84 -22.65 -11.84
CA GLY A 10 16.71 -24.10 -11.69
C GLY A 10 15.99 -24.74 -12.87
N ALA A 11 15.00 -25.58 -12.60
CA ALA A 11 14.13 -26.13 -13.66
C ALA A 11 13.21 -25.06 -14.27
N VAL A 12 12.82 -24.08 -13.45
CA VAL A 12 12.07 -22.88 -13.81
C VAL A 12 12.81 -21.71 -13.15
N ASP A 13 13.09 -20.66 -13.92
CA ASP A 13 13.62 -19.41 -13.38
C ASP A 13 12.47 -18.59 -12.79
N ASP A 14 12.69 -17.96 -11.64
CA ASP A 14 11.69 -17.11 -10.98
C ASP A 14 12.32 -15.77 -10.59
N PHE A 15 11.53 -14.70 -10.71
CA PHE A 15 11.91 -13.35 -10.34
C PHE A 15 10.74 -12.63 -9.69
N VAL A 16 10.94 -12.23 -8.43
CA VAL A 16 9.94 -11.50 -7.65
C VAL A 16 10.51 -10.13 -7.27
N LEU A 17 9.83 -9.07 -7.70
CA LEU A 17 10.08 -7.72 -7.23
C LEU A 17 9.22 -7.45 -5.99
N THR A 18 9.84 -7.04 -4.90
CA THR A 18 9.16 -6.61 -3.68
C THR A 18 9.37 -5.11 -3.46
N VAL A 19 8.28 -4.37 -3.24
CA VAL A 19 8.31 -2.93 -2.91
C VAL A 19 7.54 -2.70 -1.61
N ARG A 20 8.19 -2.04 -0.64
CA ARG A 20 7.61 -1.66 0.65
C ARG A 20 7.49 -0.15 0.77
N VAL A 21 6.25 0.32 0.88
CA VAL A 21 5.86 1.72 0.83
C VAL A 21 5.17 2.13 2.13
N PRO A 22 5.77 3.05 2.92
CA PRO A 22 5.10 3.60 4.07
C PRO A 22 4.05 4.62 3.62
N VAL A 23 2.86 4.55 4.20
CA VAL A 23 1.72 5.40 3.84
C VAL A 23 1.04 5.98 5.09
N THR A 24 0.15 6.96 4.91
CA THR A 24 -0.77 7.38 5.96
C THR A 24 -2.16 6.81 5.69
N THR A 25 -2.78 6.23 6.73
CA THR A 25 -4.17 5.78 6.72
C THR A 25 -4.95 6.50 7.81
N LEU A 26 -6.20 6.84 7.51
CA LEU A 26 -7.12 7.46 8.45
C LEU A 26 -8.38 6.61 8.56
N CYS A 27 -8.79 6.32 9.79
CA CYS A 27 -9.84 5.36 10.08
C CYS A 27 -11.24 5.93 9.74
N PRO A 28 -11.99 5.32 8.80
CA PRO A 28 -13.36 5.73 8.49
C PRO A 28 -14.28 5.65 9.71
N CYS A 29 -14.18 4.59 10.50
CA CYS A 29 -14.98 4.39 11.71
C CYS A 29 -14.80 5.55 12.71
N SER A 30 -13.55 5.93 12.99
CA SER A 30 -13.27 7.01 13.93
C SER A 30 -13.82 8.35 13.48
N LYS A 31 -13.73 8.64 12.17
CA LYS A 31 -14.30 9.85 11.57
C LYS A 31 -15.84 9.87 11.69
N GLU A 32 -16.49 8.73 11.48
CA GLU A 32 -17.95 8.62 11.51
C GLU A 32 -18.53 8.83 12.91
N ILE A 33 -17.90 8.27 13.95
CA ILE A 33 -18.44 8.30 15.32
C ILE A 33 -18.01 9.53 16.12
N SER A 34 -16.98 10.25 15.69
CA SER A 34 -16.41 11.37 16.43
C SER A 34 -16.96 12.71 15.95
N VAL A 35 -17.39 13.56 16.87
CA VAL A 35 -17.85 14.93 16.55
C VAL A 35 -16.73 15.79 15.94
N ARG A 36 -15.46 15.45 16.21
CA ARG A 36 -14.28 16.13 15.69
C ARG A 36 -13.09 15.19 15.58
N GLY A 37 -12.29 15.39 14.53
CA GLY A 37 -11.09 14.60 14.29
C GLY A 37 -11.40 13.14 13.93
N ALA A 38 -10.33 12.39 13.70
CA ALA A 38 -10.31 10.95 13.49
C ALA A 38 -8.90 10.47 13.79
N HIS A 39 -8.74 9.28 14.36
CA HIS A 39 -7.39 8.73 14.49
C HIS A 39 -6.85 8.34 13.12
N ASN A 40 -5.55 8.55 12.96
CA ASN A 40 -4.77 8.15 11.81
C ASN A 40 -3.47 7.51 12.30
N GLN A 41 -2.80 6.83 11.38
CA GLN A 41 -1.59 6.10 11.69
C GLN A 41 -0.71 5.95 10.46
N ARG A 42 0.52 5.50 10.72
CA ARG A 42 1.39 5.00 9.66
C ARG A 42 0.93 3.61 9.27
N GLY A 43 0.86 3.36 7.97
CA GLY A 43 0.73 2.03 7.40
C GLY A 43 2.00 1.64 6.63
N MET A 44 2.12 0.35 6.35
CA MET A 44 3.10 -0.21 5.44
C MET A 44 2.37 -1.08 4.43
N VAL A 45 2.52 -0.76 3.16
CA VAL A 45 2.04 -1.59 2.05
C VAL A 45 3.25 -2.30 1.46
N THR A 46 3.19 -3.61 1.38
CA THR A 46 4.18 -4.45 0.70
C THR A 46 3.50 -5.08 -0.51
N VAL A 47 4.02 -4.78 -1.70
CA VAL A 47 3.62 -5.45 -2.93
C VAL A 47 4.78 -6.31 -3.40
N GLN A 48 4.49 -7.58 -3.62
CA GLN A 48 5.37 -8.50 -4.33
C GLN A 48 4.72 -8.78 -5.68
N ALA A 49 5.49 -8.74 -6.75
CA ALA A 49 4.99 -8.94 -8.10
C ALA A 49 5.94 -9.81 -8.92
N ARG A 50 5.35 -10.73 -9.67
CA ARG A 50 5.96 -11.35 -10.85
C ARG A 50 5.39 -10.67 -12.07
N PHE A 51 6.21 -10.50 -13.10
CA PHE A 51 5.81 -9.77 -14.28
C PHE A 51 6.55 -10.23 -15.52
N ASP A 52 5.90 -10.08 -16.67
CA ASP A 52 6.46 -10.29 -17.99
C ASP A 52 6.85 -8.93 -18.60
N GLY A 53 8.09 -8.80 -19.05
CA GLY A 53 8.58 -7.56 -19.66
C GLY A 53 9.20 -6.60 -18.64
N GLU A 54 8.73 -5.36 -18.62
CA GLU A 54 9.29 -4.28 -17.80
C GLU A 54 8.27 -3.81 -16.76
N LEU A 55 8.70 -3.71 -15.51
CA LEU A 55 7.91 -3.15 -14.41
C LEU A 55 8.80 -2.19 -13.61
N TRP A 56 8.42 -0.91 -13.57
CA TRP A 56 9.17 0.09 -12.81
C TRP A 56 8.77 0.05 -11.34
N ILE A 57 9.77 0.19 -10.46
CA ILE A 57 9.53 0.28 -9.02
C ILE A 57 8.67 1.51 -8.71
N GLU A 58 8.91 2.61 -9.42
CA GLU A 58 8.20 3.88 -9.30
C GLU A 58 6.71 3.76 -9.65
N ASP A 59 6.35 2.90 -10.61
CA ASP A 59 4.95 2.67 -10.98
C ASP A 59 4.21 1.97 -9.84
N LEU A 60 4.84 0.97 -9.22
CA LEU A 60 4.30 0.32 -8.02
C LEU A 60 4.20 1.28 -6.83
N ILE A 61 5.21 2.14 -6.61
CA ILE A 61 5.18 3.14 -5.54
C ILE A 61 4.02 4.12 -5.76
N GLY A 62 3.90 4.69 -6.96
CA GLY A 62 2.85 5.65 -7.30
C GLY A 62 1.46 5.04 -7.13
N LEU A 63 1.26 3.82 -7.62
CA LEU A 63 0.03 3.06 -7.47
C LEU A 63 -0.37 2.90 -5.99
N ILE A 64 0.60 2.55 -5.13
CA ILE A 64 0.37 2.37 -3.69
C ILE A 64 0.05 3.72 -3.02
N ASP A 65 0.83 4.77 -3.31
CA ASP A 65 0.63 6.11 -2.75
C ASP A 65 -0.75 6.68 -3.13
N ASP A 66 -1.21 6.43 -4.36
CA ASP A 66 -2.53 6.84 -4.85
C ASP A 66 -3.69 6.04 -4.22
N SER A 67 -3.40 4.85 -3.69
CA SER A 67 -4.39 3.97 -3.04
C SER A 67 -4.60 4.32 -1.55
N ALA A 68 -3.64 4.98 -0.91
CA ALA A 68 -3.67 5.34 0.51
C ALA A 68 -4.60 6.54 0.82
N SER A 69 -4.81 6.83 2.11
CA SER A 69 -5.52 8.05 2.50
C SER A 69 -4.74 9.30 2.10
N CYS A 70 -3.42 9.28 2.30
CA CYS A 70 -2.47 10.27 1.79
C CYS A 70 -1.05 9.69 1.74
N SER A 71 -0.26 10.13 0.75
CA SER A 71 1.16 9.83 0.62
C SER A 71 1.99 10.50 1.73
N LEU A 72 3.19 9.97 1.98
CA LEU A 72 4.14 10.53 2.94
C LEU A 72 5.15 11.46 2.27
N TYR A 73 5.42 12.59 2.92
CA TYR A 73 6.40 13.58 2.49
C TYR A 73 7.43 13.79 3.60
N PRO A 74 8.74 13.86 3.28
CA PRO A 74 9.79 13.94 4.30
C PRO A 74 9.81 15.30 5.01
N ILE A 75 9.42 16.38 4.33
CA ILE A 75 9.40 17.74 4.86
C ILE A 75 8.12 18.40 4.38
N LEU A 76 7.35 18.95 5.32
CA LEU A 76 6.11 19.68 5.05
C LEU A 76 6.24 21.11 5.59
N LYS A 77 5.80 22.10 4.81
CA LYS A 77 5.49 23.44 5.31
C LYS A 77 4.06 23.46 5.84
N ARG A 78 3.67 24.56 6.51
CA ARG A 78 2.33 24.71 7.10
C ARG A 78 1.20 24.53 6.09
N ALA A 79 1.36 25.05 4.87
CA ALA A 79 0.36 24.87 3.81
C ALA A 79 0.26 23.41 3.35
N ASP A 80 1.39 22.72 3.28
CA ASP A 80 1.46 21.31 2.88
C ASP A 80 0.86 20.41 3.98
N GLU A 81 1.16 20.70 5.25
CA GLU A 81 0.61 20.00 6.41
C GLU A 81 -0.93 20.12 6.46
N LYS A 82 -1.46 21.30 6.14
CA LYS A 82 -2.91 21.50 5.99
C LYS A 82 -3.46 20.57 4.91
N TRP A 83 -2.82 20.55 3.74
CA TRP A 83 -3.26 19.76 2.60
C TRP A 83 -3.25 18.26 2.88
N VAL A 84 -2.15 17.70 3.42
CA VAL A 84 -2.08 16.25 3.71
C VAL A 84 -3.09 15.84 4.78
N THR A 85 -3.34 16.72 5.76
CA THR A 85 -4.30 16.46 6.84
C THR A 85 -5.73 16.42 6.29
N GLU A 86 -6.13 17.43 5.51
CA GLU A 86 -7.45 17.49 4.88
C GLU A 86 -7.64 16.35 3.88
N ARG A 87 -6.61 16.07 3.05
CA ARG A 87 -6.63 14.97 2.08
C ARG A 87 -6.87 13.62 2.75
N ALA A 88 -6.12 13.30 3.81
CA ALA A 88 -6.31 12.05 4.54
C ALA A 88 -7.68 11.99 5.23
N TYR A 89 -8.15 13.12 5.77
CA TYR A 89 -9.46 13.20 6.41
C TYR A 89 -10.59 12.95 5.41
N ASP A 90 -10.49 13.48 4.20
CA ASP A 90 -11.50 13.35 3.14
C ASP A 90 -11.45 12.00 2.40
N ASN A 91 -10.34 11.27 2.49
CA ASN A 91 -10.15 9.93 1.90
C ASN A 91 -9.82 8.87 2.98
N PRO A 92 -10.70 8.63 3.96
CA PRO A 92 -10.44 7.63 4.98
C PRO A 92 -10.51 6.21 4.38
N ARG A 93 -9.64 5.30 4.83
CA ARG A 93 -9.57 3.92 4.33
C ARG A 93 -9.31 2.94 5.49
N PHE A 94 -10.10 1.87 5.57
CA PHE A 94 -9.71 0.72 6.39
C PHE A 94 -8.52 -0.02 5.77
N VAL A 95 -7.89 -0.92 6.52
CA VAL A 95 -6.80 -1.75 6.00
C VAL A 95 -7.28 -2.65 4.85
N GLU A 96 -8.52 -3.14 4.93
CA GLU A 96 -9.17 -3.94 3.90
C GLU A 96 -9.51 -3.13 2.65
N ASP A 97 -9.81 -1.85 2.80
CA ASP A 97 -10.05 -0.97 1.64
C ASP A 97 -8.75 -0.67 0.92
N LEU A 98 -7.67 -0.42 1.66
CA LEU A 98 -6.35 -0.16 1.07
C LEU A 98 -5.82 -1.37 0.29
N VAL A 99 -5.88 -2.59 0.86
CA VAL A 99 -5.44 -3.79 0.12
C VAL A 99 -6.29 -4.02 -1.13
N ARG A 100 -7.61 -3.77 -1.07
CA ARG A 100 -8.52 -3.91 -2.21
C ARG A 100 -8.22 -2.91 -3.31
N GLU A 101 -7.97 -1.66 -2.92
CA GLU A 101 -7.67 -0.54 -3.83
C GLU A 101 -6.34 -0.75 -4.57
N VAL A 102 -5.30 -1.26 -3.86
CA VAL A 102 -4.04 -1.68 -4.49
C VAL A 102 -4.25 -2.87 -5.42
N THR A 103 -5.00 -3.89 -4.98
CA THR A 103 -5.33 -5.08 -5.79
C THR A 103 -6.01 -4.72 -7.10
N ILE A 104 -6.99 -3.80 -7.07
CA ILE A 104 -7.71 -3.36 -8.28
C ILE A 104 -6.74 -2.73 -9.29
N ARG A 105 -5.85 -1.85 -8.84
CA ARG A 105 -4.86 -1.22 -9.74
C ARG A 105 -3.84 -2.22 -10.27
N LEU A 106 -3.40 -3.19 -9.46
CA LEU A 106 -2.46 -4.22 -9.92
C LEU A 106 -3.07 -5.10 -11.02
N ARG A 107 -4.38 -5.43 -10.91
CA ARG A 107 -5.11 -6.16 -11.97
C ARG A 107 -5.21 -5.40 -13.30
N GLU A 108 -5.10 -4.07 -13.27
CA GLU A 108 -5.10 -3.25 -14.48
C GLU A 108 -3.73 -3.21 -15.17
N HIS A 109 -2.68 -3.69 -14.49
CA HIS A 109 -1.30 -3.73 -15.00
C HIS A 109 -1.07 -5.04 -15.77
N GLN A 110 -0.96 -4.96 -17.10
CA GLN A 110 -0.98 -6.13 -18.00
C GLN A 110 0.26 -7.01 -17.87
N GLU A 111 1.37 -6.41 -17.46
CA GLU A 111 2.67 -7.04 -17.27
C GLU A 111 2.67 -7.91 -16.01
N ILE A 112 1.82 -7.63 -15.01
CA ILE A 112 1.82 -8.36 -13.74
C ILE A 112 1.08 -9.68 -13.90
N THR A 113 1.79 -10.79 -13.73
CA THR A 113 1.26 -12.16 -13.87
C THR A 113 0.84 -12.77 -12.54
N TRP A 114 1.46 -12.32 -11.45
CA TRP A 114 1.12 -12.69 -10.09
C TRP A 114 1.48 -11.55 -9.15
N PHE A 115 0.71 -11.38 -8.08
CA PHE A 115 1.06 -10.46 -7.01
C PHE A 115 0.59 -10.93 -5.63
N HIS A 116 1.30 -10.46 -4.62
CA HIS A 116 0.93 -10.57 -3.21
C HIS A 116 0.97 -9.17 -2.57
N VAL A 117 -0.18 -8.69 -2.13
CA VAL A 117 -0.34 -7.41 -1.44
C VAL A 117 -0.55 -7.67 0.04
N HIS A 118 0.33 -7.13 0.87
CA HIS A 118 0.21 -7.17 2.33
C HIS A 118 0.21 -5.74 2.88
N VAL A 119 -0.85 -5.38 3.59
CA VAL A 119 -1.02 -4.07 4.20
C VAL A 119 -1.07 -4.23 5.70
N VAL A 120 -0.31 -3.41 6.42
CA VAL A 120 -0.32 -3.32 7.89
C VAL A 120 -0.55 -1.87 8.29
N ASN A 121 -1.51 -1.63 9.18
CA ASN A 121 -1.67 -0.38 9.90
C ASN A 121 -1.07 -0.52 11.30
N PHE A 122 -0.12 0.35 11.63
CA PHE A 122 0.45 0.43 12.98
C PHE A 122 -0.48 1.26 13.87
N GLU A 123 -1.49 0.61 14.45
CA GLU A 123 -2.61 1.28 15.11
C GLU A 123 -2.16 2.25 16.21
N SER A 124 -2.63 3.49 16.13
CA SER A 124 -2.21 4.56 17.04
C SER A 124 -2.88 4.51 18.41
N ILE A 125 -3.96 3.73 18.55
CA ILE A 125 -4.80 3.62 19.75
C ILE A 125 -4.90 2.19 20.31
N HIS A 126 -4.15 1.25 19.72
CA HIS A 126 -4.14 -0.15 20.11
C HIS A 126 -2.71 -0.66 20.31
N GLU A 127 -2.54 -1.72 21.11
CA GLU A 127 -1.24 -2.39 21.31
C GLU A 127 -0.97 -3.50 20.28
N HIS A 128 -1.73 -3.54 19.19
CA HIS A 128 -1.60 -4.51 18.11
C HIS A 128 -1.88 -3.83 16.77
N ASP A 129 -1.31 -4.39 15.71
CA ASP A 129 -1.49 -3.90 14.34
C ASP A 129 -2.70 -4.56 13.68
N ALA A 130 -3.35 -3.83 12.77
CA ALA A 130 -4.36 -4.38 11.87
C ALA A 130 -3.72 -4.68 10.51
N TYR A 131 -4.01 -5.84 9.92
CA TYR A 131 -3.44 -6.23 8.64
C TYR A 131 -4.48 -6.85 7.71
N ALA A 132 -4.22 -6.76 6.40
CA ALA A 132 -4.98 -7.44 5.36
C ALA A 132 -4.05 -7.90 4.24
N VAL A 133 -4.38 -9.04 3.62
CA VAL A 133 -3.59 -9.68 2.56
C VAL A 133 -4.48 -10.10 1.41
N VAL A 134 -3.99 -9.92 0.18
CA VAL A 134 -4.54 -10.51 -1.03
C VAL A 134 -3.39 -11.09 -1.85
N GLU A 135 -3.59 -12.29 -2.38
CA GLU A 135 -2.69 -12.93 -3.34
C GLU A 135 -3.49 -13.37 -4.56
N GLU A 136 -2.97 -13.13 -5.76
CA GLU A 136 -3.62 -13.47 -7.02
C GLU A 136 -2.60 -13.77 -8.12
N GLY A 137 -2.93 -14.73 -8.99
CA GLY A 137 -2.08 -15.19 -10.10
C GLY A 137 -1.56 -16.61 -9.87
N ASP A 138 -0.85 -17.14 -10.85
CA ASP A 138 -0.25 -18.47 -10.77
C ASP A 138 1.16 -18.40 -10.18
N VAL A 139 1.47 -19.33 -9.26
CA VAL A 139 2.83 -19.50 -8.72
C VAL A 139 3.54 -20.57 -9.54
N PRO A 140 4.69 -20.28 -10.17
CA PRO A 140 5.45 -21.28 -10.91
C PRO A 140 5.84 -22.45 -9.97
N CYS A 141 5.52 -23.67 -10.38
CA CYS A 141 5.71 -24.92 -9.63
C CYS A 141 7.04 -25.61 -9.94
#